data_AF-A0AAE0DXR0-F1
#
_entry.id   AF-A0AAE0DXR0-F1
#
_cell.length_a   1.000
_cell.length_b   1.000
_cell.length_c   1.000
_cell.angle_alpha   90.00
_cell.angle_beta   90.00
_cell.angle_gamma   90.00
#
_symmetry.space_group_name_H-M   'P 1'
#
loop_
_entity.id
_entity.type
_entity.pdbx_description
1 polymer ?
#
loop_
_entity_poly.entity_id
_entity_poly.type
_entity_poly.pdbx_seq_one_letter_code
_entity_poly.pdbx_strand_id
1 'polypeptide(L)'
;MDNLLILRCFGLRGRPTKSSVIKSKIWSLPALDWIKLNTDGAALSSLGTGGCGGVFCNCRFFVNGCFAIPLGQIFAFEAELLAASMYINFA
;
A
#
# COMPACT_ATOMS: atom_id res chain seq x y z
N MET A 1 -12.15 -19.93 -7.43
CA MET A 1 -10.94 -20.66 -6.95
C MET A 1 -10.30 -21.38 -8.14
N ASP A 2 -10.20 -20.71 -9.30
CA ASP A 2 -10.16 -21.41 -10.61
C ASP A 2 -8.91 -21.09 -11.45
N ASN A 3 -8.05 -20.17 -11.00
CA ASN A 3 -6.95 -19.64 -11.79
C ASN A 3 -5.74 -20.60 -11.95
N LEU A 4 -5.63 -21.62 -11.10
CA LEU A 4 -4.48 -22.53 -11.11
C LEU A 4 -4.71 -23.80 -11.96
N LEU A 5 -5.91 -23.99 -12.50
CA LEU A 5 -6.24 -25.15 -13.31
C LEU A 5 -5.48 -25.15 -14.65
N ILE A 6 -5.15 -23.97 -15.18
CA ILE A 6 -4.39 -23.82 -16.44
C ILE A 6 -2.99 -24.43 -16.38
N LEU A 7 -2.39 -24.53 -15.18
CA LEU A 7 -1.07 -25.16 -15.00
C LEU A 7 -1.08 -26.65 -15.35
N ARG A 8 -2.25 -27.32 -15.25
CA ARG A 8 -2.39 -28.72 -15.63
C ARG A 8 -2.24 -28.94 -17.13
N CYS A 9 -2.66 -27.96 -17.95
CA CYS A 9 -2.50 -28.02 -19.41
C CYS A 9 -1.02 -28.03 -19.84
N PHE A 10 -0.13 -27.48 -19.01
CA PHE A 10 1.32 -27.45 -19.25
C PHE A 10 2.07 -28.63 -18.59
N GLY A 11 1.37 -29.63 -18.05
CA GLY A 11 1.99 -30.76 -17.36
C GLY A 11 2.62 -30.42 -16.00
N LEU A 12 2.39 -29.21 -15.49
CA LEU A 12 2.92 -28.77 -14.21
C LEU A 12 1.98 -29.25 -13.08
N ARG A 13 2.53 -30.02 -12.13
CA ARG A 13 1.83 -30.31 -10.88
C ARG A 13 1.80 -29.04 -10.03
N GLY A 14 0.61 -28.43 -9.91
CA GLY A 14 0.40 -27.32 -8.99
C GLY A 14 0.78 -27.72 -7.56
N ARG A 15 1.65 -26.94 -6.93
CA ARG A 15 1.94 -27.01 -5.49
C ARG A 15 1.31 -25.78 -4.82
N PRO A 16 -0.02 -25.75 -4.63
CA PRO A 16 -0.65 -24.61 -3.99
C PRO A 16 -0.03 -24.44 -2.60
N THR A 17 0.61 -23.30 -2.37
CA THR A 17 1.05 -22.92 -1.04
C THR A 17 -0.17 -22.65 -0.18
N LYS A 18 -0.09 -22.90 1.13
CA LYS A 18 -1.14 -22.46 2.05
C LYS A 18 -1.35 -20.96 1.85
N SER A 19 -2.60 -20.57 1.58
CA SER A 19 -2.98 -19.17 1.54
C SER A 19 -2.55 -18.50 2.84
N SER A 20 -2.02 -17.28 2.75
CA SER A 20 -1.69 -16.50 3.92
C SER A 20 -2.95 -16.31 4.77
N VAL A 21 -2.86 -16.65 6.06
CA VAL A 21 -3.95 -16.39 6.99
C VAL A 21 -4.10 -14.87 7.10
N ILE A 22 -5.29 -14.35 6.78
CA ILE A 22 -5.63 -12.93 6.98
C ILE A 22 -5.57 -12.67 8.49
N LYS A 23 -4.52 -11.98 8.94
CA LYS A 23 -4.39 -11.52 10.31
C LYS A 23 -5.03 -10.13 10.41
N SER A 24 -6.04 -10.00 11.27
CA SER A 24 -6.52 -8.67 11.65
C SER A 24 -5.36 -7.91 12.31
N LYS A 25 -5.03 -6.74 11.78
CA LYS A 25 -4.09 -5.81 12.40
C LYS A 25 -4.92 -4.71 13.04
N ILE A 26 -5.11 -4.80 14.36
CA ILE A 26 -5.76 -3.72 15.11
C ILE A 26 -4.87 -2.48 15.02
N TRP A 27 -5.45 -1.37 14.57
CA TRP A 27 -4.73 -0.12 14.45
C TRP A 27 -4.52 0.47 15.84
N SER A 28 -3.27 0.49 16.32
CA SER A 28 -2.93 1.13 17.59
C SER A 28 -2.82 2.64 17.40
N LEU A 29 -3.34 3.36 18.40
CA LEU A 29 -3.14 4.79 18.54
C LEU A 29 -1.64 5.11 18.63
N PRO A 30 -1.17 6.19 17.97
CA PRO A 30 0.15 6.71 18.24
C PRO A 30 0.22 7.25 19.68
N ALA A 31 1.43 7.33 20.24
CA ALA A 31 1.66 7.90 21.56
C ALA A 31 1.19 9.36 21.64
N LEU A 32 1.02 9.88 22.86
CA LEU A 32 0.71 11.30 23.06
C LEU A 32 1.75 12.17 22.33
N ASP A 33 1.30 13.25 21.71
CA ASP A 33 2.09 14.18 20.89
C ASP A 33 2.72 13.59 19.61
N TRP A 34 2.42 12.33 19.25
CA TRP A 34 2.84 11.74 17.99
C TRP A 34 1.77 11.91 16.91
N ILE A 35 2.26 12.14 15.68
CA ILE A 35 1.46 12.05 14.47
C ILE A 35 1.84 10.76 13.76
N LYS A 36 0.82 9.99 13.37
CA LYS A 36 0.96 8.83 12.51
C LYS A 36 0.62 9.23 11.09
N LEU A 37 1.56 9.06 10.17
CA LEU A 37 1.31 9.16 8.75
C LEU A 37 1.08 7.76 8.18
N ASN A 38 -0.11 7.50 7.65
CA ASN A 38 -0.32 6.35 6.76
C ASN A 38 -0.16 6.83 5.32
N THR A 39 0.65 6.15 4.52
CA THR A 39 0.89 6.47 3.11
C THR A 39 0.52 5.29 2.24
N ASP A 40 0.18 5.55 0.98
CA ASP A 40 -0.07 4.53 -0.03
C ASP A 40 0.31 5.07 -1.42
N GLY A 41 0.85 4.19 -2.25
CA GLY A 41 1.19 4.45 -3.64
C GLY A 41 0.40 3.54 -4.58
N ALA A 42 -0.12 4.10 -5.67
CA ALA A 42 -0.91 3.34 -6.63
C ALA A 42 -0.45 3.61 -8.06
N ALA A 43 -0.45 2.56 -8.89
CA ALA A 43 -0.26 2.66 -10.34
C ALA A 43 -1.22 1.70 -11.05
N LEU A 44 -1.81 2.13 -12.16
CA LEU A 44 -2.77 1.34 -12.94
C LEU A 44 -2.16 0.08 -13.58
N SER A 45 -0.86 0.12 -13.85
CA SER A 45 -0.11 -0.99 -14.45
C SER A 45 1.37 -0.88 -14.10
N SER A 46 2.15 -1.88 -14.50
CA SER A 46 3.60 -1.77 -14.55
C SER A 46 3.97 -0.60 -15.47
N LEU A 47 4.63 0.43 -14.92
CA LEU A 47 4.91 1.70 -15.61
C LEU A 47 3.62 2.36 -16.16
N GLY A 48 2.58 2.42 -15.34
CA GLY A 48 1.28 2.99 -15.68
C GLY A 48 1.05 4.35 -15.01
N THR A 49 -0.07 5.01 -15.35
CA THR A 49 -0.49 6.23 -14.63
C THR A 49 -0.69 5.90 -13.16
N GLY A 50 -0.02 6.66 -12.30
CA GLY A 50 -0.02 6.46 -10.87
C GLY A 50 0.19 7.75 -10.08
N GLY A 51 0.12 7.59 -8.77
CA GLY A 51 0.23 8.67 -7.79
C GLY A 51 0.41 8.10 -6.40
N CYS A 52 0.60 8.99 -5.44
CA CYS A 52 0.69 8.62 -4.04
C CYS A 52 -0.16 9.52 -3.16
N GLY A 53 -0.41 9.09 -1.93
CA GLY A 53 -1.11 9.88 -0.96
C GLY A 53 -0.79 9.47 0.46
N GLY A 54 -1.30 10.26 1.41
CA GLY A 54 -1.17 9.94 2.82
C GLY A 54 -2.08 10.77 3.71
N VAL A 55 -2.30 10.27 4.92
CA VAL A 55 -3.17 10.87 5.94
C VAL A 55 -2.42 10.96 7.27
N PHE A 56 -2.34 12.16 7.82
CA PHE A 56 -1.77 12.44 9.13
C PHE A 56 -2.86 12.31 10.19
N CYS A 57 -2.71 11.37 11.12
CA CYS A 57 -3.63 11.15 12.23
C CYS A 57 -2.93 11.38 13.57
N ASN A 58 -3.58 12.08 14.50
CA ASN A 58 -3.07 12.25 15.85
C ASN A 58 -3.44 11.07 16.79
N CYS A 59 -2.97 11.14 18.03
CA CYS A 59 -3.24 10.19 19.12
C CYS A 59 -4.71 10.11 19.57
N ARG A 60 -5.62 10.89 18.97
CA ARG A 60 -7.07 10.84 19.19
C ARG A 60 -7.84 10.34 17.96
N PHE A 61 -7.13 9.76 16.98
CA PHE A 61 -7.67 9.36 15.67
C PHE A 61 -8.20 10.50 14.81
N PHE A 62 -7.93 11.77 15.15
CA PHE A 62 -8.33 12.86 14.27
C PHE A 62 -7.35 13.00 13.12
N VAL A 63 -7.90 13.21 11.93
CA VAL A 63 -7.12 13.55 10.74
C VAL A 63 -6.70 15.01 10.87
N ASN A 64 -5.40 15.22 11.01
CA ASN A 64 -4.80 16.55 11.06
C ASN A 64 -4.53 17.10 9.65
N GLY A 65 -4.43 16.23 8.64
CA GLY A 65 -4.19 16.61 7.25
C GLY A 65 -4.06 15.40 6.33
N CYS A 66 -4.01 15.66 5.03
CA CYS A 66 -3.80 14.63 4.01
C CYS A 66 -3.14 15.23 2.75
N PHE A 67 -2.54 14.38 1.92
CA PHE A 67 -2.04 14.74 0.60
C PHE A 67 -2.40 13.66 -0.43
N ALA A 68 -2.50 14.08 -1.69
CA ALA A 68 -2.63 13.21 -2.85
C ALA A 68 -1.90 13.88 -4.02
N ILE A 69 -0.96 13.16 -4.63
CA ILE A 69 -0.01 13.73 -5.58
C ILE A 69 0.04 12.84 -6.82
N PRO A 70 -0.33 13.36 -8.01
CA PRO A 70 -0.16 12.63 -9.25
C PRO A 70 1.33 12.55 -9.60
N LEU A 71 1.82 11.37 -9.94
CA LEU A 71 3.24 11.12 -10.25
C LEU A 71 3.47 10.81 -11.74
N GLY A 72 2.40 10.66 -12.53
CA GLY A 72 2.49 10.36 -13.95
C GLY A 72 2.72 8.86 -14.19
N GLN A 73 3.52 8.52 -15.19
CA GLN A 73 3.86 7.12 -15.50
C GLN A 73 4.91 6.62 -14.50
N ILE A 74 4.53 5.65 -13.67
CA ILE A 74 5.34 5.19 -12.55
C ILE A 74 5.08 3.71 -12.25
N PHE A 75 6.05 3.01 -11.69
CA PHE A 75 5.79 1.68 -11.14
C PHE A 75 5.11 1.77 -9.78
N ALA A 76 4.27 0.79 -9.43
CA ALA A 76 3.59 0.75 -8.13
C ALA A 76 4.58 0.84 -6.95
N PHE A 77 5.74 0.16 -7.03
CA PHE A 77 6.74 0.20 -5.96
C PHE A 77 7.41 1.59 -5.82
N GLU A 78 7.57 2.33 -6.93
CA GLU A 78 8.13 3.68 -6.90
C GLU A 78 7.11 4.66 -6.31
N ALA A 79 5.83 4.52 -6.64
CA ALA A 79 4.76 5.31 -6.05
C ALA A 79 4.70 5.13 -4.54
N GLU A 80 4.83 3.90 -4.05
CA GLU A 80 4.87 3.57 -2.62
C GLU A 80 6.09 4.18 -1.91
N LEU A 81 7.27 4.05 -2.52
CA LEU A 81 8.51 4.62 -1.99
C LEU A 81 8.41 6.15 -1.90
N LEU A 82 7.86 6.78 -2.94
CA LEU A 82 7.66 8.22 -2.94
C LEU A 82 6.63 8.64 -1.89
N ALA A 83 5.51 7.91 -1.74
CA ALA A 83 4.53 8.14 -0.68
C ALA A 83 5.20 8.20 0.70
N ALA A 84 6.03 7.20 1.02
CA ALA A 84 6.76 7.14 2.28
C ALA A 84 7.76 8.29 2.45
N SER A 85 8.47 8.67 1.37
CA SER A 85 9.45 9.76 1.41
C SER A 85 8.81 11.13 1.66
N MET A 86 7.54 11.33 1.26
CA MET A 86 6.82 12.59 1.47
C MET A 86 6.64 12.95 2.94
N TYR A 87 6.73 11.98 3.86
CA TYR A 87 6.78 12.27 5.29
C TYR A 87 7.86 13.32 5.61
N ILE A 88 9.05 13.19 5.03
CA ILE A 88 10.19 14.07 5.30
C ILE A 88 9.90 15.50 4.85
N ASN A 89 9.12 15.66 3.78
CA ASN A 89 8.82 16.97 3.21
C ASN A 89 7.67 17.71 3.92
N PHE A 90 6.84 16.97 4.66
CA PHE A 90 5.66 17.51 5.35
C PHE A 90 5.79 17.55 6.89
N ALA A 91 6.84 16.94 7.45
CA ALA A 91 7.19 17.01 8.87
C ALA A 91 8.00 18.27 9.18
#